data_AF-A0A6N8HPJ4-F1
#
_entry.id   AF-A0A6N8HPJ4-F1
#
_cell.length_a   1.000
_cell.length_b   1.000
_cell.length_c   1.000
_cell.angle_alpha   90.00
_cell.angle_beta   90.00
_cell.angle_gamma   90.00
#
_symmetry.space_group_name_H-M   'P 1'
#
loop_
_entity.id
_entity.type
_entity.pdbx_description
1 polymer ?
#
loop_
_entity_poly.entity_id
_entity_poly.type
_entity_poly.pdbx_seq_one_letter_code
_entity_poly.pdbx_strand_id
1 'polypeptide(L)' 'MGRDEHKKSKGRNIMAQTPKQELTDGADIEFSTELADSEDQKALARRKAADQRNKTRN' A
#
# COMPACT_ATOMS: atom_id res chain seq x y z
N MET A 1 9.15 40.23 6.82
CA MET A 1 8.74 39.39 7.96
C MET A 1 7.79 38.34 7.44
N GLY A 2 8.21 37.07 7.49
CA GLY A 2 7.52 35.95 6.88
C GLY A 2 6.20 35.63 7.57
N ARG A 3 5.13 35.51 6.79
CA ARG A 3 3.89 34.88 7.25
C ARG A 3 4.16 33.39 7.28
N ASP A 4 4.37 32.86 8.48
CA ASP A 4 4.37 31.43 8.73
C ASP A 4 2.98 30.88 8.38
N GLU A 5 2.87 30.26 7.20
CA GLU A 5 1.63 29.61 6.73
C GLU A 5 1.43 28.22 7.33
N HIS A 6 2.35 27.73 8.16
CA HIS A 6 2.27 26.39 8.77
C HIS A 6 1.20 26.29 9.87
N LYS A 7 0.56 27.41 10.23
CA LYS A 7 -0.54 27.47 11.21
C LYS A 7 -1.96 27.52 10.61
N LYS A 8 -2.12 27.39 9.29
CA LYS A 8 -3.46 27.14 8.74
C LYS A 8 -3.80 25.69 9.06
N SER A 9 -4.74 25.48 9.98
CA SER A 9 -5.36 24.17 10.18
C SER A 9 -5.80 23.68 8.80
N LYS A 10 -5.10 22.68 8.24
CA LYS A 10 -5.49 22.05 6.98
C LYS A 10 -6.95 21.65 7.18
N GLY A 11 -7.85 22.39 6.51
CA GLY A 11 -9.28 22.30 6.73
C GLY A 11 -9.69 20.83 6.65
N ARG A 12 -10.73 20.47 7.41
CA ARG A 12 -11.41 19.17 7.27
C ARG A 12 -11.46 18.85 5.77
N ASN A 13 -10.96 17.68 5.37
CA ASN A 13 -10.89 17.29 3.96
C ASN A 13 -12.32 17.07 3.44
N ILE A 14 -13.03 18.17 3.13
CA ILE A 14 -14.47 18.18 2.78
C ILE A 14 -14.69 17.51 1.43
N MET A 15 -13.64 17.42 0.60
CA MET A 15 -13.65 16.74 -0.70
C MET A 15 -13.01 15.35 -0.66
N ALA A 16 -12.84 14.75 0.52
CA ALA A 16 -12.38 13.37 0.60
C ALA A 16 -13.40 12.46 -0.12
N GLN A 17 -12.96 11.81 -1.20
CA GLN A 17 -13.78 10.86 -1.95
C GLN A 17 -14.02 9.58 -1.14
N THR A 18 -13.09 9.25 -0.23
CA THR A 18 -13.18 8.08 0.63
C THR A 18 -13.81 8.46 1.97
N PRO A 19 -14.86 7.73 2.41
CA PRO A 19 -15.47 7.94 3.70
C PRO A 19 -14.48 7.65 4.83
N LYS A 20 -14.63 8.35 5.96
CA LYS A 20 -13.63 8.32 7.05
C LYS A 20 -13.39 6.95 7.68
N GLN A 21 -14.37 6.06 7.58
CA GLN A 21 -14.30 4.70 8.14
C GLN A 21 -13.46 3.76 7.26
N GLU A 22 -13.25 4.13 5.99
CA GLU A 22 -12.41 3.38 5.04
C GLU A 22 -11.01 3.98 4.92
N LEU A 23 -10.72 5.07 5.64
CA LEU A 23 -9.36 5.57 5.88
C LEU A 23 -8.66 4.62 6.86
N THR A 24 -8.27 3.46 6.34
CA THR A 24 -7.35 2.57 7.05
C THR A 24 -5.98 2.77 6.43
N ASP A 25 -5.01 3.19 7.24
CA ASP A 25 -3.61 2.97 6.92
C ASP A 25 -3.46 1.45 6.94
N GLY A 26 -3.26 0.83 5.78
CA GLY A 26 -3.43 -0.60 5.57
C GLY A 26 -2.86 -1.43 6.72
N ALA A 27 -3.66 -2.37 7.23
CA ALA A 27 -3.22 -3.21 8.34
C ALA A 27 -2.02 -4.06 7.90
N ASP A 28 -0.91 -3.96 8.63
CA ASP A 28 0.26 -4.81 8.42
C ASP A 28 -0.04 -6.22 8.93
N ILE A 29 -0.67 -7.03 8.08
CA ILE A 29 -1.00 -8.43 8.36
C ILE A 29 0.06 -9.32 7.70
N GLU A 30 0.61 -10.25 8.48
CA GLU A 30 1.59 -11.22 7.99
C GLU A 30 0.95 -12.20 7.00
N PHE A 31 1.68 -12.53 5.93
CA PHE A 31 1.22 -13.47 4.93
C PHE A 31 1.19 -14.90 5.51
N SER A 32 0.02 -15.54 5.49
CA SER A 32 -0.15 -16.95 5.85
C SER A 32 -0.43 -17.79 4.60
N THR A 33 0.39 -18.83 4.38
CA THR A 33 0.23 -19.74 3.25
C THR A 33 -1.04 -20.60 3.32
N GLU A 34 -1.53 -20.86 4.54
CA GLU A 34 -2.69 -21.72 4.77
C GLU A 34 -4.01 -21.01 4.45
N LEU A 35 -4.02 -19.69 4.55
CA LEU A 35 -5.15 -18.82 4.23
C LEU A 35 -5.09 -18.27 2.79
N ALA A 36 -3.97 -18.51 2.10
CA ALA A 36 -3.74 -18.00 0.76
C ALA A 36 -4.66 -18.67 -0.25
N ASP A 37 -5.29 -17.86 -1.10
CA ASP A 37 -6.14 -18.36 -2.15
C ASP A 37 -5.34 -18.78 -3.40
N SER A 38 -6.04 -19.22 -4.44
CA SER A 38 -5.40 -19.64 -5.69
C SER A 38 -4.69 -18.50 -6.44
N GLU A 39 -5.12 -17.26 -6.23
CA GLU A 39 -4.54 -16.08 -6.87
C GLU A 39 -3.25 -15.66 -6.18
N ASP A 40 -3.24 -15.70 -4.85
CA ASP A 40 -2.06 -15.47 -4.01
C ASP A 40 -0.91 -16.42 -4.39
N GLN A 41 -1.22 -17.70 -4.56
CA GLN A 41 -0.23 -18.69 -5.00
C GLN A 41 0.33 -18.39 -6.39
N LYS A 42 -0.51 -17.96 -7.33
CA LYS A 42 -0.07 -17.55 -8.68
C LYS A 42 0.78 -16.29 -8.61
N ALA A 43 0.45 -15.33 -7.75
CA ALA A 43 1.24 -14.12 -7.55
C ALA A 43 2.65 -14.45 -7.03
N LEU A 44 2.75 -15.35 -6.02
CA LEU A 44 4.04 -15.84 -5.51
C LEU A 44 4.88 -16.52 -6.60
N ALA A 45 4.27 -17.36 -7.44
CA ALA A 45 4.96 -18.01 -8.55
C ALA A 45 5.50 -16.99 -9.56
N ARG A 46 4.69 -15.99 -9.93
CA ARG A 46 5.11 -14.91 -10.84
C ARG A 46 6.25 -14.07 -10.26
N ARG A 47 6.18 -13.73 -8.97
CA ARG A 47 7.26 -13.02 -8.25
C ARG A 47 8.57 -13.79 -8.35
N LYS A 48 8.57 -15.08 -8.00
CA LYS A 48 9.77 -15.93 -8.08
C LYS A 48 10.36 -15.96 -9.49
N ALA A 49 9.52 -16.08 -10.52
CA ALA A 49 9.97 -16.05 -11.91
C ALA A 49 10.55 -14.68 -12.34
N ALA A 50 10.03 -13.56 -11.81
CA ALA A 50 10.61 -12.24 -12.03
C ALA A 50 11.98 -12.10 -11.36
N ASP A 51 12.11 -12.55 -10.11
CA ASP A 51 13.38 -12.50 -9.38
C ASP A 51 14.47 -13.32 -10.08
N GLN A 52 14.12 -14.51 -10.58
CA GLN A 52 15.03 -15.34 -11.38
C GLN A 52 15.50 -14.61 -12.66
N ARG A 53 14.56 -13.98 -13.39
CA ARG A 53 14.91 -13.20 -14.60
C ARG A 53 15.84 -12.03 -14.29
N ASN A 54 15.64 -11.37 -13.15
CA ASN A 54 16.53 -10.28 -12.74
C ASN A 54 17.91 -10.79 -12.32
N LYS A 55 17.99 -11.93 -11.62
CA LYS A 55 19.28 -12.55 -11.26
C LYS A 55 20.10 -12.95 -12.48
N THR A 56 19.47 -13.41 -13.56
CA THR A 56 20.16 -13.80 -14.79
C THR A 56 20.63 -12.61 -15.66
N ARG A 57 20.20 -11.39 -15.34
CA ARG A 57 20.57 -10.18 -16.10
C ARG A 57 21.73 -9.40 -15.49
N ASN A 58 22.15 -9.75 -14.27
CA ASN A 58 23.35 -9.23 -13.61
C ASN A 58 24.52 -10.19 -13.84
#